data_AF-A0A3S0L9B1-F1
#
_entry.id   AF-A0A3S0L9B1-F1
#
_cell.length_a   1.000
_cell.length_b   1.000
_cell.length_c   1.000
_cell.angle_alpha   90.00
_cell.angle_beta   90.00
_cell.angle_gamma   90.00
#
_symmetry.space_group_name_H-M   'P 1'
#
loop_
_entity.id
_entity.type
_entity.pdbx_description
1 polymer ?
#
loop_
_entity_poly.entity_id
_entity_poly.type
_entity_poly.pdbx_seq_one_letter_code
_entity_poly.pdbx_strand_id
1 'polypeptide(L)'
;MKLDIIGDIHGCFHEFHELTKQLNYDWTSGFPIHPQGRRLAFVGDLTDRGPQSLKVIEVVWKLVIKEKLAFYTPGNHCNKLYRYFIGNKVQVTHGLETTVAEYEALDSKNQSRIKKMFIELYEQNPLHQVLDDGQLVIAHAGIREDYIGKENSKVKTFVLYGDITGEKHPDGSPIRRDWAKHYKGNRTIVYGHTPVKEPRILNNTYNIDTGAVFGGKLTALQYPEMTLVSVPSTMPFVAEKFKEIL
;
A
#
# COMPACT_ATOMS: atom_id res chain seq x y z
N MET A 1 -5.03 17.14 -10.84
CA MET A 1 -3.98 16.90 -9.82
C MET A 1 -2.83 16.09 -10.45
N LYS A 2 -1.57 16.16 -9.97
CA LYS A 2 -0.47 15.28 -10.45
C LYS A 2 0.08 14.38 -9.34
N LEU A 3 -0.03 13.07 -9.51
CA LEU A 3 0.38 12.06 -8.52
C LEU A 3 1.21 10.94 -9.14
N ASP A 4 2.09 10.35 -8.34
CA ASP A 4 2.67 9.04 -8.63
C ASP A 4 2.25 8.08 -7.51
N ILE A 5 1.36 7.14 -7.84
CA ILE A 5 0.67 6.26 -6.90
C ILE A 5 1.45 4.94 -6.82
N ILE A 6 2.02 4.64 -5.65
CA ILE A 6 2.92 3.51 -5.39
C ILE A 6 2.12 2.32 -4.85
N GLY A 7 2.39 1.14 -5.42
CA GLY A 7 1.87 -0.15 -4.97
C GLY A 7 2.42 -0.60 -3.61
N ASP A 8 2.10 -1.84 -3.23
CA ASP A 8 2.50 -2.45 -1.96
C ASP A 8 4.03 -2.52 -1.81
N ILE A 9 4.57 -1.78 -0.83
CA ILE A 9 6.02 -1.66 -0.62
C ILE A 9 6.54 -2.82 0.22
N HIS A 10 5.81 -3.23 1.27
CA HIS A 10 6.21 -4.34 2.14
C HIS A 10 7.67 -4.29 2.61
N GLY A 11 8.14 -3.13 3.08
CA GLY A 11 9.52 -2.97 3.56
C GLY A 11 10.60 -3.02 2.47
N CYS A 12 10.27 -3.11 1.18
CA CYS A 12 11.18 -2.98 0.03
C CYS A 12 11.61 -1.53 -0.18
N PHE A 13 12.31 -0.97 0.81
CA PHE A 13 12.73 0.44 0.79
C PHE A 13 13.71 0.74 -0.35
N HIS A 14 14.58 -0.20 -0.71
CA HIS A 14 15.49 -0.05 -1.84
C HIS A 14 14.72 0.14 -3.16
N GLU A 15 13.74 -0.72 -3.43
CA GLU A 15 12.88 -0.61 -4.61
C GLU A 15 12.07 0.69 -4.59
N PHE A 16 11.57 1.13 -3.43
CA PHE A 16 10.88 2.42 -3.31
C PHE A 16 11.81 3.60 -3.66
N HIS A 17 13.05 3.55 -3.19
CA HIS A 17 14.06 4.56 -3.52
C HIS A 17 14.40 4.57 -5.01
N GLU A 18 14.64 3.41 -5.63
CA GLU A 18 14.95 3.34 -7.06
C GLU A 18 13.76 3.73 -7.95
N LEU A 19 12.54 3.32 -7.59
CA LEU A 19 11.32 3.72 -8.31
C LEU A 19 11.12 5.23 -8.29
N THR A 20 11.24 5.85 -7.12
CA THR A 20 11.07 7.31 -7.00
C THR A 20 12.18 8.08 -7.72
N LYS A 21 13.42 7.56 -7.74
CA LYS A 21 14.48 8.13 -8.59
C LYS A 21 14.16 8.01 -10.08
N GLN A 22 13.65 6.87 -10.54
CA GLN A 22 13.22 6.70 -11.93
C GLN A 22 12.06 7.64 -12.29
N LEU A 23 11.23 7.99 -11.33
CA LEU A 23 10.18 9.00 -11.42
C LEU A 23 10.70 10.44 -11.24
N ASN A 24 12.02 10.66 -11.19
CA ASN A 24 12.69 11.96 -11.06
C ASN A 24 12.46 12.69 -9.72
N TYR A 25 12.20 11.96 -8.64
CA TYR A 25 12.22 12.54 -7.29
C TYR A 25 13.65 12.75 -6.81
N ASP A 26 13.90 13.91 -6.20
CA ASP A 26 15.15 14.23 -5.53
C ASP A 26 15.14 13.74 -4.08
N TRP A 27 16.24 13.16 -3.64
CA TRP A 27 16.43 12.60 -2.30
C TRP A 27 17.44 13.39 -1.44
N THR A 28 17.93 14.55 -1.89
CA THR A 28 18.91 15.37 -1.14
C THR A 28 18.44 15.75 0.27
N SER A 29 17.14 15.88 0.50
CA SER A 29 16.54 16.17 1.82
C SER A 29 16.34 14.93 2.71
N GLY A 30 16.76 13.75 2.25
CA GLY A 30 16.57 12.46 2.95
C GLY A 30 15.20 11.80 2.73
N PHE A 31 14.34 12.39 1.91
CA PHE A 31 13.05 11.84 1.48
C PHE A 31 12.71 12.37 0.07
N PRO A 32 11.89 11.66 -0.73
CA PRO A 32 11.71 11.99 -2.14
C PRO A 32 10.82 13.24 -2.32
N ILE A 33 11.35 14.27 -2.98
CA ILE A 33 10.62 15.47 -3.38
C ILE A 33 10.73 15.64 -4.89
N HIS A 34 9.60 15.79 -5.59
CA HIS A 34 9.63 16.00 -7.03
C HIS A 34 9.83 17.49 -7.36
N PRO A 35 10.82 17.87 -8.19
CA PRO A 35 11.12 19.27 -8.50
C PRO A 35 9.98 19.99 -9.24
N GLN A 36 9.13 19.24 -9.96
CA GLN A 36 7.94 19.78 -10.63
C GLN A 36 6.66 19.74 -9.76
N GLY A 37 6.78 19.48 -8.45
CA GLY A 37 5.66 19.48 -7.52
C GLY A 37 4.69 18.29 -7.65
N ARG A 38 5.09 17.19 -8.29
CA ARG A 38 4.33 15.92 -8.23
C ARG A 38 4.35 15.39 -6.81
N ARG A 39 3.25 14.78 -6.38
CA ARG A 39 3.09 14.22 -5.04
C ARG A 39 2.97 12.70 -5.09
N LEU A 40 3.44 12.03 -4.06
CA LEU A 40 3.28 10.57 -3.96
C LEU A 40 1.90 10.23 -3.41
N ALA A 41 1.41 9.04 -3.74
CA ALA A 41 0.31 8.42 -3.01
C ALA A 41 0.63 6.94 -2.78
N PHE A 42 0.16 6.37 -1.67
CA PHE A 42 0.47 4.98 -1.30
C PHE A 42 -0.83 4.19 -1.15
N VAL A 43 -0.92 3.03 -1.81
CA VAL A 43 -2.11 2.15 -1.75
C VAL A 43 -2.23 1.36 -0.44
N GLY A 44 -1.19 1.38 0.40
CA GLY A 44 -1.17 0.65 1.67
C GLY A 44 0.03 -0.28 1.77
N ASP A 45 -0.05 -1.22 2.72
CA ASP A 45 0.90 -2.31 2.92
C ASP A 45 2.38 -1.89 2.79
N LEU A 46 2.73 -0.91 3.62
CA LEU A 46 4.06 -0.32 3.70
C LEU A 46 5.09 -1.26 4.35
N THR A 47 4.64 -2.10 5.28
CA THR A 47 5.46 -2.89 6.20
C THR A 47 5.25 -4.39 5.98
N ASP A 48 5.92 -5.20 6.79
CA ASP A 48 5.87 -6.65 6.82
C ASP A 48 6.61 -7.28 5.63
N ARG A 49 7.18 -8.48 5.87
CA ARG A 49 7.94 -9.32 4.91
C ARG A 49 9.31 -8.78 4.51
N GLY A 50 9.40 -7.56 3.98
CA GLY A 50 10.66 -7.01 3.51
C GLY A 50 11.57 -6.54 4.65
N PRO A 51 12.81 -6.15 4.31
CA PRO A 51 13.88 -5.97 5.30
C PRO A 51 13.98 -4.58 5.93
N GLN A 52 13.25 -3.58 5.41
CA GLN A 52 13.42 -2.17 5.81
C GLN A 52 12.08 -1.48 6.10
N SER A 53 11.20 -2.19 6.81
CA SER A 53 9.86 -1.71 7.17
C SER A 53 9.90 -0.39 7.92
N LEU A 54 10.83 -0.23 8.86
CA LEU A 54 10.88 0.97 9.70
C LEU A 54 11.30 2.20 8.91
N LYS A 55 12.21 2.07 7.94
CA LYS A 55 12.59 3.17 7.04
C LYS A 55 11.43 3.61 6.17
N VAL A 56 10.61 2.67 5.68
CA VAL A 56 9.39 2.99 4.93
C VAL A 56 8.42 3.78 5.81
N ILE A 57 8.18 3.35 7.06
CA ILE A 57 7.34 4.10 8.02
C ILE A 57 7.86 5.54 8.17
N GLU A 58 9.16 5.72 8.37
CA GLU A 58 9.74 7.02 8.60
C GLU A 58 9.53 7.98 7.44
N VAL A 59 9.86 7.54 6.23
CA VAL A 59 9.75 8.37 5.02
C VAL A 59 8.29 8.65 4.67
N VAL A 60 7.42 7.64 4.72
CA VAL A 60 5.99 7.84 4.39
C VAL A 60 5.32 8.74 5.42
N TRP A 61 5.59 8.56 6.72
CA TRP A 61 5.08 9.47 7.74
C TRP A 61 5.59 10.90 7.53
N LYS A 62 6.87 11.09 7.18
CA LYS A 62 7.43 12.43 6.90
C LYS A 62 6.68 13.09 5.75
N LEU A 63 6.52 12.39 4.62
CA LEU A 63 5.82 12.88 3.44
C LEU A 63 4.35 13.21 3.70
N VAL A 64 3.63 12.31 4.38
CA VAL A 64 2.16 12.41 4.56
C VAL A 64 1.79 13.31 5.73
N ILE A 65 2.46 13.18 6.88
CA ILE A 65 2.06 13.86 8.12
C ILE A 65 2.76 15.20 8.27
N LYS A 66 4.08 15.27 8.05
CA LYS A 66 4.86 16.48 8.30
C LYS A 66 4.88 17.44 7.13
N GLU A 67 5.20 16.94 5.94
CA GLU A 67 5.38 17.80 4.76
C GLU A 67 4.08 18.00 3.96
N LYS A 68 3.07 17.14 4.17
CA LYS A 68 1.80 17.15 3.41
C LYS A 68 2.02 17.05 1.89
N LEU A 69 3.08 16.34 1.48
CA LEU A 69 3.48 16.11 0.09
C LEU A 69 3.05 14.74 -0.45
N ALA A 70 2.32 13.94 0.33
CA ALA A 70 1.81 12.66 -0.12
C ALA A 70 0.44 12.31 0.48
N PHE A 71 -0.24 11.36 -0.15
CA PHE A 71 -1.47 10.74 0.34
C PHE A 71 -1.23 9.28 0.73
N TYR A 72 -1.97 8.78 1.71
CA TYR A 72 -1.84 7.41 2.18
C TYR A 72 -3.21 6.81 2.49
N THR A 73 -3.36 5.52 2.23
CA THR A 73 -4.47 4.72 2.71
C THR A 73 -3.94 3.42 3.32
N PRO A 74 -4.52 2.91 4.42
CA PRO A 74 -4.01 1.70 5.06
C PRO A 74 -4.39 0.42 4.33
N GLY A 75 -3.44 -0.52 4.26
CA GLY A 75 -3.72 -1.90 3.87
C GLY A 75 -3.93 -2.86 5.06
N ASN A 76 -4.17 -4.15 4.79
CA ASN A 76 -4.41 -5.10 5.87
C ASN A 76 -3.19 -5.36 6.75
N HIS A 77 -1.98 -5.32 6.19
CA HIS A 77 -0.76 -5.42 6.99
C HIS A 77 -0.60 -4.19 7.87
N CYS A 78 -0.90 -3.00 7.33
CA CYS A 78 -0.91 -1.77 8.13
C CYS A 78 -1.90 -1.84 9.30
N ASN A 79 -3.11 -2.33 9.09
CA ASN A 79 -4.11 -2.52 10.16
C ASN A 79 -3.66 -3.56 11.20
N LYS A 80 -2.94 -4.62 10.79
CA LYS A 80 -2.39 -5.62 11.71
C LYS A 80 -1.28 -5.02 12.59
N LEU A 81 -0.33 -4.28 11.99
CA LEU A 81 0.73 -3.59 12.72
C LEU A 81 0.18 -2.49 13.64
N TYR A 82 -0.82 -1.73 13.19
CA TYR A 82 -1.49 -0.72 14.02
C TYR A 82 -2.07 -1.37 15.29
N ARG A 83 -2.79 -2.48 15.13
CA ARG A 83 -3.34 -3.26 16.26
C ARG A 83 -2.24 -3.76 17.21
N TYR A 84 -1.12 -4.24 16.68
CA TYR A 84 0.05 -4.60 17.48
C TYR A 84 0.53 -3.42 18.33
N PHE A 85 0.74 -2.25 17.71
CA PHE A 85 1.27 -1.08 18.40
C PHE A 85 0.33 -0.51 19.47
N ILE A 86 -0.99 -0.56 19.29
CA ILE A 86 -1.95 -0.14 20.33
C ILE A 86 -2.14 -1.18 21.44
N GLY A 87 -1.40 -2.30 21.41
CA GLY A 87 -1.37 -3.30 22.49
C GLY A 87 -2.38 -4.44 22.34
N ASN A 88 -3.03 -4.58 21.19
CA ASN A 88 -3.90 -5.74 20.94
C ASN A 88 -3.06 -7.01 20.79
N LYS A 89 -3.59 -8.13 21.31
CA LYS A 89 -3.02 -9.46 21.06
C LYS A 89 -3.22 -9.84 19.59
N VAL A 90 -2.18 -9.72 18.79
CA VAL A 90 -2.15 -10.17 17.39
C VAL A 90 -1.12 -11.28 17.23
N GLN A 91 -1.37 -12.20 16.30
CA GLN A 91 -0.38 -13.21 15.94
C GLN A 91 0.73 -12.56 15.09
N VAL A 92 1.99 -12.73 15.50
CA VAL A 92 3.17 -12.27 14.77
C VAL A 92 3.50 -13.27 13.67
N THR A 93 2.81 -13.15 12.54
CA THR A 93 2.82 -14.09 11.42
C THR A 93 2.54 -13.38 10.09
N HIS A 94 2.75 -14.09 8.98
CA HIS A 94 2.44 -13.67 7.61
C HIS A 94 3.22 -12.43 7.13
N GLY A 95 4.37 -12.15 7.73
CA GLY A 95 5.26 -11.03 7.41
C GLY A 95 5.46 -10.07 8.57
N LEU A 96 4.54 -10.02 9.55
CA LEU A 96 4.66 -9.12 10.70
C LEU A 96 5.93 -9.40 11.52
N GLU A 97 6.39 -10.64 11.51
CA GLU A 97 7.63 -11.08 12.15
C GLU A 97 8.85 -10.25 11.76
N THR A 98 8.97 -9.82 10.50
CA THR A 98 10.15 -9.03 10.08
C THR A 98 10.10 -7.62 10.64
N THR A 99 8.94 -6.96 10.57
CA THR A 99 8.76 -5.61 11.12
C THR A 99 8.88 -5.60 12.65
N VAL A 100 8.34 -6.60 13.34
CA VAL A 100 8.49 -6.73 14.79
C VAL A 100 9.94 -6.96 15.18
N ALA A 101 10.67 -7.82 14.46
CA ALA A 101 12.09 -8.03 14.70
C ALA A 101 12.92 -6.74 14.47
N GLU A 102 12.66 -6.00 13.38
CA GLU A 102 13.29 -4.68 13.16
C GLU A 102 12.99 -3.71 14.32
N TYR A 103 11.74 -3.69 14.79
CA TYR A 103 11.28 -2.81 15.87
C TYR A 103 11.90 -3.17 17.23
N GLU A 104 11.92 -4.45 17.58
CA GLU A 104 12.45 -4.94 18.85
C GLU A 104 13.97 -4.78 18.95
N ALA A 105 14.69 -4.72 17.82
CA ALA A 105 16.12 -4.45 17.78
C ALA A 105 16.48 -2.98 18.10
N LEU A 106 15.52 -2.06 18.10
CA LEU A 106 15.74 -0.66 18.45
C LEU A 106 15.80 -0.43 19.96
N ASP A 107 16.48 0.64 20.39
CA ASP A 107 16.37 1.15 21.75
C ASP A 107 14.95 1.69 22.05
N SER A 108 14.63 1.83 23.34
CA SER A 108 13.30 2.24 23.81
C SER A 108 12.84 3.61 23.29
N LYS A 109 13.77 4.54 23.05
CA LYS A 109 13.47 5.87 22.50
C LYS A 109 13.05 5.75 21.04
N ASN A 110 13.79 4.98 20.25
CA ASN A 110 13.50 4.76 18.84
C ASN A 110 12.24 3.90 18.63
N GLN A 111 12.01 2.89 19.47
CA GLN A 111 10.75 2.15 19.51
C GLN A 111 9.56 3.11 19.73
N SER A 112 9.63 3.94 20.77
CA SER A 112 8.56 4.91 21.08
C SER A 112 8.31 5.88 19.92
N ARG A 113 9.37 6.31 19.24
CA ARG A 113 9.30 7.19 18.06
C ARG A 113 8.59 6.51 16.89
N ILE A 114 9.03 5.33 16.47
CA ILE A 114 8.44 4.58 15.35
C ILE A 114 6.98 4.24 15.61
N LYS A 115 6.68 3.74 16.82
CA LYS A 115 5.32 3.42 17.24
C LYS A 115 4.41 4.65 17.14
N LYS A 116 4.85 5.80 17.64
CA LYS A 116 4.09 7.06 17.54
C LYS A 116 3.88 7.49 16.09
N MET A 117 4.92 7.44 15.25
CA MET A 117 4.82 7.79 13.84
C MET A 117 3.80 6.92 13.11
N PHE A 118 3.86 5.60 13.29
CA PHE A 118 2.95 4.70 12.60
C PHE A 118 1.49 4.83 13.06
N ILE A 119 1.27 4.95 14.38
CA ILE A 119 -0.07 5.21 14.92
C ILE A 119 -0.64 6.51 14.34
N GLU A 120 0.15 7.59 14.35
CA GLU A 120 -0.27 8.89 13.81
C GLU A 120 -0.57 8.81 12.32
N LEU A 121 0.27 8.14 11.53
CA LEU A 121 0.05 7.91 10.10
C LEU A 121 -1.27 7.17 9.85
N TYR A 122 -1.51 6.10 10.62
CA TYR A 122 -2.69 5.26 10.46
C TYR A 122 -3.98 5.98 10.85
N GLU A 123 -3.99 6.70 11.98
CA GLU A 123 -5.21 7.32 12.52
C GLU A 123 -5.59 8.62 11.82
N GLN A 124 -4.63 9.36 11.26
CA GLN A 124 -4.91 10.64 10.57
C GLN A 124 -5.24 10.48 9.08
N ASN A 125 -5.33 9.27 8.55
CA ASN A 125 -5.62 9.04 7.14
C ASN A 125 -6.88 8.17 6.95
N PRO A 126 -7.68 8.46 5.91
CA PRO A 126 -8.92 7.73 5.66
C PRO A 126 -8.64 6.30 5.15
N LEU A 127 -9.66 5.45 5.30
CA LEU A 127 -9.63 4.08 4.78
C LEU A 127 -9.49 4.02 3.26
N HIS A 128 -9.87 5.06 2.52
CA HIS A 128 -9.64 5.23 1.09
C HIS A 128 -9.57 6.73 0.78
N GLN A 129 -8.75 7.11 -0.20
CA GLN A 129 -8.66 8.49 -0.66
C GLN A 129 -9.68 8.74 -1.78
N VAL A 130 -10.30 9.92 -1.78
CA VAL A 130 -11.15 10.41 -2.87
C VAL A 130 -10.58 11.76 -3.30
N LEU A 131 -9.97 11.80 -4.48
CA LEU A 131 -9.13 12.90 -4.96
C LEU A 131 -9.61 13.38 -6.33
N ASP A 132 -9.04 14.51 -6.76
CA ASP A 132 -9.30 15.12 -8.08
C ASP A 132 -10.80 15.27 -8.36
N ASP A 133 -11.50 16.00 -7.50
CA ASP A 133 -12.95 16.22 -7.57
C ASP A 133 -13.77 14.92 -7.66
N GLY A 134 -13.26 13.87 -7.01
CA GLY A 134 -13.88 12.56 -6.94
C GLY A 134 -13.66 11.67 -8.15
N GLN A 135 -12.79 12.06 -9.09
CA GLN A 135 -12.45 11.25 -10.27
C GLN A 135 -11.43 10.15 -9.95
N LEU A 136 -10.59 10.33 -8.92
CA LEU A 136 -9.58 9.37 -8.51
C LEU A 136 -9.88 8.82 -7.12
N VAL A 137 -9.85 7.50 -6.99
CA VAL A 137 -9.98 6.79 -5.71
C VAL A 137 -8.79 5.88 -5.51
N ILE A 138 -8.21 5.93 -4.31
CA ILE A 138 -7.10 5.05 -3.90
C ILE A 138 -7.56 4.25 -2.68
N ALA A 139 -7.60 2.93 -2.81
CA ALA A 139 -8.05 2.02 -1.77
C ALA A 139 -7.26 0.72 -1.89
N HIS A 140 -6.75 0.19 -0.77
CA HIS A 140 -5.84 -0.97 -0.78
C HIS A 140 -6.38 -2.18 -1.58
N ALA A 141 -7.36 -2.92 -1.07
CA ALA A 141 -7.95 -4.05 -1.81
C ALA A 141 -8.97 -3.64 -2.90
N GLY A 142 -9.04 -2.34 -3.20
CA GLY A 142 -10.07 -1.72 -4.03
C GLY A 142 -11.33 -1.36 -3.26
N ILE A 143 -12.34 -0.85 -3.97
CA ILE A 143 -13.60 -0.41 -3.39
C ILE A 143 -14.72 -0.44 -4.44
N ARG A 144 -15.95 -0.73 -4.01
CA ARG A 144 -17.13 -0.65 -4.88
C ARG A 144 -17.62 0.79 -5.03
N GLU A 145 -18.25 1.09 -6.15
CA GLU A 145 -18.79 2.44 -6.43
C GLU A 145 -19.75 2.94 -5.33
N ASP A 146 -20.64 2.07 -4.85
CA ASP A 146 -21.61 2.40 -3.81
C ASP A 146 -21.00 2.55 -2.41
N TYR A 147 -19.71 2.22 -2.23
CA TYR A 147 -18.97 2.31 -0.97
C TYR A 147 -18.11 3.57 -0.90
N ILE A 148 -17.83 4.22 -2.03
CA ILE A 148 -16.99 5.42 -2.08
C ILE A 148 -17.60 6.53 -1.22
N GLY A 149 -16.79 7.09 -0.32
CA GLY A 149 -17.18 8.15 0.63
C GLY A 149 -17.87 7.65 1.92
N LYS A 150 -17.99 6.33 2.12
CA LYS A 150 -18.57 5.73 3.34
C LYS A 150 -17.48 5.10 4.21
N GLU A 151 -17.71 5.02 5.53
CA GLU A 151 -16.70 4.52 6.49
C GLU A 151 -17.20 3.39 7.41
N ASN A 152 -18.34 2.77 7.08
CA ASN A 152 -18.90 1.71 7.92
C ASN A 152 -18.04 0.43 7.88
N SER A 153 -18.33 -0.50 8.80
CA SER A 153 -17.57 -1.75 8.96
C SER A 153 -17.48 -2.59 7.67
N LYS A 154 -18.53 -2.61 6.84
CA LYS A 154 -18.51 -3.32 5.55
C LYS A 154 -17.52 -2.71 4.57
N VAL A 155 -17.45 -1.38 4.52
CA VAL A 155 -16.47 -0.67 3.71
C VAL A 155 -15.06 -0.96 4.20
N LYS A 156 -14.83 -0.87 5.52
CA LYS A 156 -13.52 -1.21 6.12
C LYS A 156 -13.08 -2.63 5.78
N THR A 157 -13.98 -3.62 5.90
CA THR A 157 -13.69 -5.00 5.52
C THR A 157 -13.33 -5.10 4.04
N PHE A 158 -14.09 -4.44 3.17
CA PHE A 158 -13.83 -4.47 1.73
C PHE A 158 -12.49 -3.83 1.37
N VAL A 159 -12.18 -2.63 1.88
CA VAL A 159 -10.95 -1.93 1.51
C VAL A 159 -9.71 -2.63 2.05
N LEU A 160 -9.79 -3.26 3.22
CA LEU A 160 -8.64 -3.98 3.77
C LEU A 160 -8.48 -5.40 3.20
N TYR A 161 -9.58 -6.08 2.85
CA TYR A 161 -9.54 -7.52 2.56
C TYR A 161 -10.19 -7.93 1.22
N GLY A 162 -10.76 -7.00 0.47
CA GLY A 162 -11.47 -7.23 -0.79
C GLY A 162 -12.89 -7.79 -0.61
N ASP A 163 -13.48 -8.24 -1.72
CA ASP A 163 -14.83 -8.85 -1.75
C ASP A 163 -14.80 -10.30 -1.25
N ILE A 164 -14.69 -10.46 0.07
CA ILE A 164 -14.67 -11.77 0.73
C ILE A 164 -16.04 -12.46 0.64
N THR A 165 -16.03 -13.77 0.37
CA THR A 165 -17.24 -14.60 0.29
C THR A 165 -17.76 -15.05 1.65
N GLY A 166 -16.88 -15.06 2.66
CA GLY A 166 -17.10 -15.71 3.97
C GLY A 166 -16.43 -17.08 4.07
N GLU A 167 -16.10 -17.71 2.94
CA GLU A 167 -15.37 -18.97 2.87
C GLU A 167 -13.85 -18.76 2.91
N LYS A 168 -13.12 -19.82 3.23
CA LYS A 168 -11.65 -19.81 3.34
C LYS A 168 -11.04 -20.95 2.52
N HIS A 169 -9.87 -20.68 1.93
CA HIS A 169 -8.99 -21.70 1.39
C HIS A 169 -8.45 -22.60 2.52
N PRO A 170 -7.87 -23.78 2.20
CA PRO A 170 -7.27 -24.67 3.20
C PRO A 170 -6.17 -24.03 4.05
N ASP A 171 -5.47 -23.03 3.50
CA ASP A 171 -4.45 -22.24 4.19
C ASP A 171 -5.03 -21.15 5.13
N GLY A 172 -6.37 -21.06 5.23
CA GLY A 172 -7.09 -20.12 6.06
C GLY A 172 -7.29 -18.73 5.44
N SER A 173 -6.76 -18.47 4.24
CA SER A 173 -6.96 -17.21 3.53
C SER A 173 -8.39 -17.08 3.00
N PRO A 174 -8.99 -15.88 2.96
CA PRO A 174 -10.38 -15.74 2.54
C PRO A 174 -10.53 -15.90 1.02
N ILE A 175 -11.56 -16.63 0.60
CA ILE A 175 -11.97 -16.73 -0.80
C ILE A 175 -12.60 -15.40 -1.19
N ARG A 176 -12.16 -14.83 -2.31
CA ARG A 176 -12.57 -13.50 -2.79
C ARG A 176 -13.21 -13.56 -4.17
N ARG A 177 -14.21 -12.72 -4.39
CA ARG A 177 -14.76 -12.44 -5.72
C ARG A 177 -13.90 -11.43 -6.45
N ASP A 178 -13.97 -11.47 -7.76
CA ASP A 178 -13.32 -10.48 -8.63
C ASP A 178 -14.23 -9.27 -8.85
N TRP A 179 -14.27 -8.39 -7.85
CA TRP A 179 -15.14 -7.20 -7.89
C TRP A 179 -14.85 -6.28 -9.08
N ALA A 180 -13.59 -6.24 -9.53
CA ALA A 180 -13.14 -5.40 -10.64
C ALA A 180 -13.83 -5.77 -11.95
N LYS A 181 -14.12 -7.06 -12.20
CA LYS A 181 -14.91 -7.52 -13.37
C LYS A 181 -16.31 -6.93 -13.41
N HIS A 182 -16.87 -6.56 -12.26
CA HIS A 182 -18.22 -6.04 -12.13
C HIS A 182 -18.25 -4.53 -11.87
N TYR A 183 -17.10 -3.87 -11.84
CA TYR A 183 -17.03 -2.42 -11.66
C TYR A 183 -17.54 -1.70 -12.91
N LYS A 184 -18.56 -0.85 -12.74
CA LYS A 184 -19.20 -0.05 -13.80
C LYS A 184 -19.17 1.45 -13.53
N GLY A 185 -18.44 1.88 -12.50
CA GLY A 185 -18.30 3.29 -12.17
C GLY A 185 -17.37 4.01 -13.14
N ASN A 186 -17.49 5.33 -13.20
CA ASN A 186 -16.66 6.16 -14.07
C ASN A 186 -15.37 6.61 -13.40
N ARG A 187 -15.27 6.48 -12.08
CA ARG A 187 -14.09 6.89 -11.31
C ARG A 187 -12.94 5.92 -11.56
N THR A 188 -11.73 6.46 -11.58
CA THR A 188 -10.50 5.67 -11.62
C THR A 188 -10.21 5.15 -10.21
N ILE A 189 -10.11 3.82 -10.06
CA ILE A 189 -9.75 3.18 -8.79
C ILE A 189 -8.35 2.56 -8.91
N VAL A 190 -7.41 3.05 -8.12
CA VAL A 190 -6.04 2.52 -8.05
C VAL A 190 -5.85 1.79 -6.73
N TYR A 191 -5.35 0.57 -6.80
CA TYR A 191 -5.36 -0.36 -5.67
C TYR A 191 -4.18 -1.34 -5.73
N GLY A 192 -3.92 -2.04 -4.62
CA GLY A 192 -2.88 -3.05 -4.48
C GLY A 192 -3.15 -3.92 -3.25
N HIS A 193 -3.03 -5.24 -3.36
CA HIS A 193 -3.40 -6.20 -2.31
C HIS A 193 -3.19 -7.66 -2.76
N THR A 194 -3.50 -7.91 -4.03
CA THR A 194 -3.38 -9.23 -4.65
C THR A 194 -2.23 -9.17 -5.66
N PRO A 195 -1.08 -9.81 -5.37
CA PRO A 195 0.08 -9.72 -6.23
C PRO A 195 -0.20 -10.31 -7.61
N VAL A 196 0.16 -9.55 -8.64
CA VAL A 196 0.09 -9.92 -10.06
C VAL A 196 1.46 -9.75 -10.72
N LYS A 197 1.76 -10.49 -11.79
CA LYS A 197 3.06 -10.38 -12.45
C LYS A 197 3.24 -9.04 -13.18
N GLU A 198 2.16 -8.55 -13.76
CA GLU A 198 2.07 -7.24 -14.41
C GLU A 198 0.82 -6.52 -13.92
N PRO A 199 0.78 -5.18 -13.94
CA PRO A 199 -0.37 -4.42 -13.51
C PRO A 199 -1.64 -4.87 -14.24
N ARG A 200 -2.72 -5.05 -13.49
CA ARG A 200 -4.00 -5.46 -14.05
C ARG A 200 -4.88 -4.24 -14.23
N ILE A 201 -5.18 -3.92 -15.49
CA ILE A 201 -6.09 -2.85 -15.86
C ILE A 201 -7.40 -3.50 -16.32
N LEU A 202 -8.49 -3.22 -15.62
CA LEU A 202 -9.80 -3.76 -15.96
C LEU A 202 -10.88 -2.73 -15.65
N ASN A 203 -11.71 -2.39 -16.64
CA ASN A 203 -12.61 -1.25 -16.55
C ASN A 203 -11.80 0.00 -16.13
N ASN A 204 -12.33 0.84 -15.23
CA ASN A 204 -11.58 1.97 -14.66
C ASN A 204 -10.84 1.59 -13.36
N THR A 205 -10.33 0.36 -13.26
CA THR A 205 -9.62 -0.12 -12.07
C THR A 205 -8.19 -0.59 -12.41
N TYR A 206 -7.25 -0.28 -11.53
CA TYR A 206 -5.82 -0.46 -11.72
C TYR A 206 -5.22 -1.17 -10.50
N ASN A 207 -4.98 -2.48 -10.61
CA ASN A 207 -4.17 -3.21 -9.62
C ASN A 207 -2.70 -3.00 -9.95
N ILE A 208 -1.97 -2.35 -9.04
CA ILE A 208 -0.54 -2.06 -9.18
C ILE A 208 0.33 -2.81 -8.16
N ASP A 209 -0.23 -3.74 -7.41
CA ASP A 209 0.55 -4.68 -6.60
C ASP A 209 1.21 -5.72 -7.51
N THR A 210 2.44 -5.42 -7.91
CA THR A 210 3.29 -6.30 -8.71
C THR A 210 4.23 -7.16 -7.87
N GLY A 211 3.92 -7.35 -6.58
CA GLY A 211 4.60 -8.30 -5.71
C GLY A 211 6.08 -8.00 -5.50
N ALA A 212 6.44 -6.74 -5.21
CA ALA A 212 7.83 -6.32 -4.98
C ALA A 212 8.54 -7.26 -3.99
N VAL A 213 7.95 -7.48 -2.81
CA VAL A 213 8.54 -8.33 -1.78
C VAL A 213 8.65 -9.81 -2.13
N PHE A 214 7.99 -10.24 -3.20
CA PHE A 214 8.03 -11.61 -3.72
C PHE A 214 8.93 -11.73 -4.96
N GLY A 215 9.85 -10.79 -5.14
CA GLY A 215 10.81 -10.76 -6.25
C GLY A 215 10.19 -10.37 -7.60
N GLY A 216 9.01 -9.75 -7.58
CA GLY A 216 8.37 -9.18 -8.76
C GLY A 216 8.92 -7.79 -9.08
N LYS A 217 8.04 -6.79 -9.07
CA LYS A 217 8.40 -5.39 -9.30
C LYS A 217 7.73 -4.51 -8.25
N LEU A 218 8.31 -3.34 -7.96
CA LEU A 218 7.54 -2.25 -7.36
C LEU A 218 7.05 -1.34 -8.48
N THR A 219 5.74 -1.09 -8.51
CA THR A 219 5.08 -0.34 -9.60
C THR A 219 4.41 0.92 -9.07
N ALA A 220 4.52 1.98 -9.87
CA ALA A 220 3.80 3.22 -9.74
C ALA A 220 2.85 3.45 -10.92
N LEU A 221 1.71 4.06 -10.66
CA LEU A 221 0.87 4.69 -11.69
C LEU A 221 1.02 6.21 -11.62
N GLN A 222 1.46 6.83 -12.71
CA GLN A 222 1.48 8.28 -12.87
C GLN A 222 0.07 8.77 -13.24
N TYR A 223 -0.47 9.71 -12.48
CA TYR A 223 -1.77 10.33 -12.71
C TYR A 223 -1.60 11.83 -12.98
N PRO A 224 -2.26 12.42 -13.99
CA PRO A 224 -3.31 11.85 -14.84
C PRO A 224 -2.79 11.17 -16.12
N GLU A 225 -1.47 10.99 -16.24
CA GLU A 225 -0.85 10.43 -17.45
C GLU A 225 -1.26 8.97 -17.72
N MET A 226 -1.69 8.25 -16.67
CA MET A 226 -2.02 6.83 -16.66
C MET A 226 -0.87 5.92 -17.11
N THR A 227 0.37 6.41 -16.93
CA THR A 227 1.60 5.68 -17.27
C THR A 227 2.01 4.79 -16.10
N LEU A 228 2.32 3.53 -16.38
CA LEU A 228 2.87 2.59 -15.41
C LEU A 228 4.40 2.63 -15.48
N VAL A 229 5.05 2.80 -14.33
CA VAL A 229 6.51 2.78 -14.18
C VAL A 229 6.85 1.78 -13.11
N SER A 230 7.84 0.91 -13.35
CA SER A 230 8.19 -0.15 -12.41
C SER A 230 9.68 -0.37 -12.35
N VAL A 231 10.19 -0.73 -11.18
CA VAL A 231 11.55 -1.24 -10.98
C VAL A 231 11.50 -2.73 -10.59
N PRO A 232 12.41 -3.57 -11.11
CA PRO A 232 12.50 -4.95 -10.67
C PRO A 232 12.90 -5.02 -9.20
N SER A 233 12.35 -5.99 -8.48
CA SER A 233 12.78 -6.24 -7.10
C SER A 233 14.08 -7.04 -7.04
N THR A 234 14.86 -6.74 -6.01
CA THR A 234 16.05 -7.47 -5.59
C THR A 234 15.73 -8.63 -4.63
N MET A 235 14.48 -8.77 -4.20
CA MET A 235 14.01 -9.84 -3.32
C MET A 235 13.97 -11.20 -4.06
N PRO A 236 14.09 -12.33 -3.35
CA PRO A 236 13.94 -13.65 -3.96
C PRO A 236 12.56 -13.83 -4.60
N PHE A 237 12.53 -14.39 -5.81
CA PHE A 237 11.29 -14.65 -6.54
C PHE A 237 10.49 -15.80 -5.91
N VAL A 238 9.20 -15.56 -5.64
CA VAL A 238 8.28 -16.57 -5.06
C VAL A 238 7.06 -16.72 -5.97
N ALA A 239 7.12 -17.67 -6.90
CA ALA A 239 6.14 -17.83 -7.98
C ALA A 239 4.70 -18.04 -7.46
N GLU A 240 4.54 -18.76 -6.36
CA GLU A 240 3.24 -19.16 -5.79
C GLU A 240 2.46 -17.97 -5.20
N LYS A 241 3.11 -16.80 -5.04
CA LYS A 241 2.47 -15.59 -4.52
C LYS A 241 1.75 -14.78 -5.59
N PHE A 242 2.02 -15.05 -6.86
CA PHE A 242 1.41 -14.33 -7.97
C PHE A 242 0.15 -15.06 -8.43
N LYS A 243 -0.98 -14.35 -8.46
CA LYS A 243 -2.21 -14.93 -9.02
C LYS A 243 -2.20 -14.89 -10.53
N GLU A 244 -2.59 -16.01 -11.14
CA GLU A 244 -3.04 -16.02 -12.53
C GLU A 244 -4.46 -15.47 -12.58
N ILE A 245 -4.57 -14.17 -12.88
CA ILE A 245 -5.88 -13.54 -13.00
C ILE A 245 -6.28 -13.55 -14.48
N LEU A 246 -7.13 -14.52 -14.85
CA LEU A 246 -7.82 -14.59 -16.13
C LEU A 246 -8.91 -13.52 -16.25
#